data_AF-A0A8T9AMC9-F1
#
_entry.id   AF-A0A8T9AMC9-F1
#
_cell.length_a   1.000
_cell.length_b   1.000
_cell.length_c   1.000
_cell.angle_alpha   90.00
_cell.angle_beta   90.00
_cell.angle_gamma   90.00
#
_symmetry.space_group_name_H-M   'P 1'
#
loop_
_entity.id
_entity.type
_entity.pdbx_description
1 polymer ?
#
loop_
_entity_poly.entity_id
_entity_poly.type
_entity_poly.pdbx_seq_one_letter_code
_entity_poly.pdbx_strand_id
1 'polypeptide(L)'
;MTTKKFGGRPKREPEPGERVHLGFRVTPDMKARVESAASDSGRSISQEAEYRLERSFERADLLADVLSTTFGPELGGVLMMIGSAMRDVGGQAGFAGTFTLEGAQQWFDNPYAFDQAVAAANRIFEALRPEGEPKAPEHFEALTEINPALAGIAEHFGAGFANAVIEAVVGEGRTARLQKDGATIAGMLGPIAERLRKGKRQ
;
A
#
# COMPACT_ATOMS: atom_id res chain seq x y z
N MET A 1 10.47 42.53 -44.84
CA MET A 1 10.05 41.20 -45.34
C MET A 1 9.28 40.49 -44.24
N THR A 2 7.96 40.43 -44.35
CA THR A 2 7.07 39.91 -43.30
C THR A 2 6.82 38.43 -43.57
N THR A 3 7.43 37.55 -42.77
CA THR A 3 7.25 36.10 -42.88
C THR A 3 5.81 35.72 -42.54
N LYS A 4 5.05 35.32 -43.56
CA LYS A 4 3.66 34.85 -43.43
C LYS A 4 3.66 33.52 -42.65
N LYS A 5 3.21 33.53 -41.39
CA LYS A 5 3.00 32.30 -40.61
C LYS A 5 1.87 31.49 -41.25
N PHE A 6 2.17 30.32 -41.79
CA PHE A 6 1.17 29.34 -42.21
C PHE A 6 0.52 28.74 -40.95
N GLY A 7 -0.55 29.38 -40.48
CA GLY A 7 -1.41 28.80 -39.45
C GLY A 7 -2.21 27.66 -40.07
N GLY A 8 -1.95 26.42 -39.64
CA GLY A 8 -2.80 25.28 -39.99
C GLY A 8 -4.25 25.50 -39.54
N ARG A 9 -5.19 24.81 -40.20
CA ARG A 9 -6.61 24.85 -39.82
C ARG A 9 -6.75 24.49 -38.34
N PRO A 10 -7.53 25.26 -37.54
CA PRO A 10 -7.75 24.94 -36.14
C PRO A 10 -8.27 23.51 -36.00
N LYS A 11 -7.62 22.70 -35.16
CA LYS A 11 -8.14 21.35 -34.85
C LYS A 11 -9.41 21.52 -34.01
N ARG A 12 -10.48 20.84 -34.42
CA ARG A 12 -11.70 20.71 -33.63
C ARG A 12 -11.37 19.94 -32.35
N GLU A 13 -11.96 20.32 -31.23
CA GLU A 13 -11.91 19.50 -30.02
C GLU A 13 -12.74 18.22 -30.25
N PRO A 14 -12.23 17.04 -29.87
CA PRO A 14 -12.98 15.80 -29.94
C PRO A 14 -14.21 15.83 -29.03
N GLU A 15 -15.32 15.22 -29.44
CA GLU A 15 -16.48 15.04 -28.56
C GLU A 15 -16.20 13.95 -27.50
N PRO A 16 -16.89 13.96 -26.34
CA PRO A 16 -16.80 12.86 -25.38
C PRO A 16 -17.13 11.50 -26.02
N GLY A 17 -16.21 10.54 -25.88
CA GLY A 17 -16.31 9.21 -26.50
C GLY A 17 -15.79 9.13 -27.94
N GLU A 18 -15.40 10.25 -28.55
CA GLU A 18 -14.73 10.24 -29.86
C GLU A 18 -13.32 9.64 -29.74
N ARG A 19 -13.05 8.58 -30.51
CA ARG A 19 -11.72 7.98 -30.57
C ARG A 19 -10.76 8.87 -31.36
N VAL A 20 -9.73 9.36 -30.69
CA VAL A 20 -8.68 10.15 -31.32
C VAL A 20 -7.47 9.27 -31.61
N HIS A 21 -6.84 9.46 -32.78
CA HIS A 21 -5.61 8.76 -33.09
C HIS A 21 -4.48 9.18 -32.14
N LEU A 22 -3.90 8.20 -31.44
CA LEU A 22 -2.77 8.38 -30.55
C LEU A 22 -1.54 7.68 -31.15
N GLY A 23 -0.59 8.47 -31.64
CA GLY A 23 0.65 7.97 -32.23
C GLY A 23 1.72 7.75 -31.17
N PHE A 24 2.25 6.54 -31.06
CA PHE A 24 3.30 6.19 -30.10
C PHE A 24 4.58 5.73 -30.79
N ARG A 25 5.72 5.97 -30.15
CA ARG A 25 6.99 5.31 -30.45
C ARG A 25 7.28 4.29 -29.35
N VAL A 26 7.41 3.03 -29.71
CA VAL A 26 7.65 1.92 -28.78
C VAL A 26 8.83 1.09 -29.25
N THR A 27 9.45 0.35 -28.34
CA THR A 27 10.50 -0.61 -28.69
C THR A 27 9.92 -1.80 -29.47
N PRO A 28 10.72 -2.50 -30.29
CA PRO A 28 10.27 -3.70 -30.98
C PRO A 28 9.74 -4.79 -30.03
N ASP A 29 10.37 -4.97 -28.87
CA ASP A 29 9.92 -5.90 -27.83
C ASP A 29 8.53 -5.53 -27.30
N MET A 30 8.29 -4.27 -26.97
CA MET A 30 6.98 -3.81 -26.51
C MET A 30 5.91 -4.01 -27.58
N LYS A 31 6.22 -3.71 -28.85
CA LYS A 31 5.32 -3.97 -29.98
C LYS A 31 4.95 -5.45 -30.05
N ALA A 32 5.94 -6.35 -30.02
CA ALA A 32 5.72 -7.79 -30.08
C ALA A 32 4.85 -8.29 -28.91
N ARG A 33 5.06 -7.76 -27.69
CA ARG A 33 4.26 -8.09 -26.51
C ARG A 33 2.80 -7.66 -26.64
N VAL A 34 2.53 -6.47 -27.19
CA VAL A 34 1.16 -6.00 -27.42
C VAL A 34 0.49 -6.78 -28.55
N GLU A 35 1.21 -7.08 -29.62
CA GLU A 35 0.70 -7.91 -30.74
C GLU A 35 0.31 -9.31 -30.28
N SER A 36 1.17 -9.97 -29.49
CA SER A 36 0.86 -11.28 -28.89
C SER A 36 -0.39 -11.19 -28.02
N ALA A 37 -0.47 -10.21 -27.12
CA ALA A 37 -1.63 -10.04 -26.25
C ALA A 37 -2.92 -9.74 -27.01
N ALA A 38 -2.85 -8.96 -28.08
CA ALA A 38 -3.99 -8.65 -28.95
C ALA A 38 -4.47 -9.90 -29.69
N SER A 39 -3.54 -10.73 -30.17
CA SER A 39 -3.85 -12.03 -30.78
C SER A 39 -4.53 -12.98 -29.78
N ASP A 40 -4.00 -13.08 -28.56
CA ASP A 40 -4.54 -13.96 -27.51
C ASP A 40 -5.93 -13.51 -27.03
N SER A 41 -6.17 -12.19 -26.97
CA SER A 41 -7.44 -11.61 -26.52
C SER A 41 -8.48 -11.47 -27.64
N GLY A 42 -8.10 -11.63 -28.90
CA GLY A 42 -8.94 -11.39 -30.07
C GLY A 42 -9.25 -9.90 -30.32
N ARG A 43 -8.49 -8.98 -29.72
CA ARG A 43 -8.65 -7.52 -29.89
C ARG A 43 -7.71 -7.00 -30.98
N SER A 44 -8.01 -5.84 -31.56
CA SER A 44 -7.00 -5.13 -32.35
C SER A 44 -5.88 -4.58 -31.46
N ILE A 45 -4.69 -4.37 -32.02
CA ILE A 45 -3.54 -3.77 -31.31
C ILE A 45 -3.94 -2.46 -30.61
N SER A 46 -4.69 -1.60 -31.30
CA SER A 46 -5.15 -0.31 -30.74
C SER A 46 -6.11 -0.51 -29.56
N GLN A 47 -7.05 -1.45 -29.66
CA GLN A 47 -7.99 -1.75 -28.56
C GLN A 47 -7.29 -2.39 -27.36
N GLU A 48 -6.34 -3.28 -27.60
CA GLU A 48 -5.56 -3.89 -26.53
C GLU A 48 -4.66 -2.85 -25.84
N ALA A 49 -4.09 -1.90 -26.59
CA ALA A 49 -3.34 -0.79 -26.04
C ALA A 49 -4.22 0.16 -25.20
N GLU A 50 -5.40 0.54 -25.72
CA GLU A 50 -6.42 1.32 -25.01
C GLU A 50 -6.83 0.64 -23.70
N TYR A 51 -7.23 -0.64 -23.77
CA TYR A 51 -7.63 -1.44 -22.61
C TYR A 51 -6.53 -1.50 -21.53
N ARG A 52 -5.26 -1.67 -21.93
CA ARG A 52 -4.14 -1.71 -20.98
C ARG A 52 -3.85 -0.36 -20.37
N LEU A 53 -3.99 0.72 -21.13
CA LEU A 53 -3.83 2.09 -20.63
C LEU A 53 -4.96 2.43 -19.65
N GLU A 54 -6.22 2.16 -19.99
CA GLU A 54 -7.36 2.33 -19.08
C GLU A 54 -7.15 1.55 -17.78
N ARG A 55 -6.83 0.26 -17.88
CA ARG A 55 -6.48 -0.58 -16.72
C ARG A 55 -5.31 -0.02 -15.92
N SER A 56 -4.37 0.69 -16.53
CA SER A 56 -3.24 1.27 -15.81
C SER A 56 -3.67 2.48 -14.98
N PHE A 57 -4.61 3.28 -15.46
CA PHE A 57 -5.21 4.37 -14.71
C PHE A 57 -6.15 3.84 -13.61
N GLU A 58 -7.02 2.89 -13.94
CA GLU A 58 -7.89 2.24 -12.94
C GLU A 58 -7.08 1.67 -11.77
N ARG A 59 -5.93 1.05 -12.04
CA ARG A 59 -5.06 0.49 -10.99
C ARG A 59 -4.41 1.55 -10.10
N ALA A 60 -4.18 2.76 -10.61
CA ALA A 60 -3.60 3.85 -9.81
C ALA A 60 -4.56 4.27 -8.69
N ASP A 61 -5.85 4.36 -9.01
CA ASP A 61 -6.89 4.78 -8.06
C ASP A 61 -7.46 3.60 -7.24
N LEU A 62 -7.38 2.37 -7.78
CA LEU A 62 -7.95 1.18 -7.15
C LEU A 62 -7.48 0.96 -5.71
N LEU A 63 -6.21 1.23 -5.40
CA LEU A 63 -5.72 1.05 -4.03
C LEU A 63 -6.40 2.03 -3.06
N ALA A 64 -6.54 3.29 -3.46
CA ALA A 64 -7.19 4.31 -2.65
C ALA A 64 -8.68 3.94 -2.44
N ASP A 65 -9.36 3.51 -3.50
CA ASP A 65 -10.77 3.09 -3.43
C ASP A 65 -10.97 1.87 -2.54
N VAL A 66 -10.11 0.85 -2.67
CA VAL A 66 -10.17 -0.37 -1.84
C VAL A 66 -9.91 -0.05 -0.37
N LEU A 67 -8.90 0.76 -0.07
CA LEU A 67 -8.59 1.15 1.31
C LEU A 67 -9.71 2.01 1.91
N SER A 68 -10.23 2.97 1.15
CA SER A 68 -11.37 3.80 1.57
C SER A 68 -12.62 2.97 1.82
N THR A 69 -12.92 2.01 0.95
CA THR A 69 -14.07 1.10 1.10
C THR A 69 -13.93 0.18 2.31
N THR A 70 -12.72 -0.29 2.60
CA THR A 70 -12.46 -1.28 3.66
C THR A 70 -12.31 -0.64 5.03
N PHE A 71 -11.65 0.52 5.11
CA PHE A 71 -11.23 1.14 6.36
C PHE A 71 -11.84 2.53 6.61
N GLY A 72 -12.57 3.08 5.65
CA GLY A 72 -13.02 4.46 5.64
C GLY A 72 -11.97 5.40 5.00
N PRO A 73 -12.40 6.58 4.52
CA PRO A 73 -11.52 7.49 3.79
C PRO A 73 -10.34 8.01 4.64
N GLU A 74 -10.57 8.33 5.92
CA GLU A 74 -9.53 8.86 6.81
C GLU A 74 -8.45 7.82 7.09
N LEU A 75 -8.83 6.63 7.59
CA LEU A 75 -7.88 5.57 7.91
C LEU A 75 -7.21 5.03 6.62
N GLY A 76 -7.93 4.94 5.51
CA GLY A 76 -7.35 4.59 4.22
C GLY A 76 -6.25 5.55 3.79
N GLY A 77 -6.46 6.86 3.95
CA GLY A 77 -5.44 7.88 3.70
C GLY A 77 -4.21 7.75 4.61
N VAL A 78 -4.42 7.49 5.90
CA VAL A 78 -3.32 7.24 6.87
C VAL A 78 -2.50 6.02 6.46
N LEU A 79 -3.15 4.90 6.09
CA LEU A 79 -2.48 3.69 5.64
C LEU A 79 -1.67 3.91 4.35
N MET A 80 -2.19 4.70 3.40
CA MET A 80 -1.46 5.08 2.19
C MET A 80 -0.23 5.94 2.50
N MET A 81 -0.35 6.90 3.42
CA MET A 81 0.74 7.78 3.83
C MET A 81 1.88 6.99 4.48
N ILE A 82 1.53 6.10 5.42
CA ILE A 82 2.49 5.23 6.11
C ILE A 82 3.15 4.27 5.12
N GLY A 83 2.36 3.56 4.31
CA GLY A 83 2.89 2.59 3.34
C GLY A 83 3.85 3.24 2.33
N SER A 84 3.52 4.45 1.85
CA SER A 84 4.39 5.20 0.93
C SER A 84 5.68 5.64 1.62
N ALA A 85 5.61 6.22 2.82
CA ALA A 85 6.78 6.67 3.56
C ALA A 85 7.71 5.50 3.92
N MET A 86 7.16 4.38 4.39
CA MET A 86 7.95 3.17 4.71
C MET A 86 8.66 2.62 3.47
N ARG A 87 7.95 2.52 2.33
CA ARG A 87 8.52 2.03 1.07
C ARG A 87 9.67 2.92 0.60
N ASP A 88 9.46 4.24 0.61
CA ASP A 88 10.41 5.19 0.04
C ASP A 88 11.65 5.33 0.94
N VAL A 89 11.46 5.47 2.27
CA VAL A 89 12.57 5.57 3.25
C VAL A 89 13.31 4.25 3.36
N GLY A 90 12.59 3.12 3.47
CA GLY A 90 13.20 1.79 3.53
C GLY A 90 14.02 1.50 2.27
N GLY A 91 13.48 1.78 1.09
CA GLY A 91 14.21 1.59 -0.17
C GLY A 91 15.46 2.47 -0.28
N GLN A 92 15.38 3.74 0.12
CA GLN A 92 16.56 4.63 0.14
C GLN A 92 17.61 4.18 1.15
N ALA A 93 17.21 3.78 2.36
CA ALA A 93 18.12 3.30 3.39
C ALA A 93 18.77 1.95 3.00
N GLY A 94 18.00 1.05 2.38
CA GLY A 94 18.49 -0.22 1.84
C GLY A 94 19.51 -0.01 0.73
N PHE A 95 19.25 0.93 -0.18
CA PHE A 95 20.23 1.36 -1.19
C PHE A 95 21.47 1.96 -0.53
N ALA A 96 21.32 2.91 0.41
CA ALA A 96 22.46 3.55 1.06
C ALA A 96 23.35 2.56 1.83
N GLY A 97 22.77 1.51 2.40
CA GLY A 97 23.52 0.48 3.13
C GLY A 97 24.22 -0.56 2.25
N THR A 98 23.79 -0.74 1.00
CA THR A 98 24.28 -1.84 0.14
C THR A 98 24.84 -1.38 -1.21
N PHE A 99 24.50 -0.17 -1.63
CA PHE A 99 24.74 0.39 -2.97
C PHE A 99 24.17 -0.46 -4.12
N THR A 100 23.09 -1.22 -3.89
CA THR A 100 22.45 -2.03 -4.93
C THR A 100 20.94 -1.76 -5.04
N LEU A 101 20.39 -1.94 -6.24
CA LEU A 101 18.94 -1.91 -6.47
C LEU A 101 18.22 -3.05 -5.74
N GLU A 102 18.87 -4.21 -5.60
CA GLU A 102 18.34 -5.34 -4.85
C GLU A 102 18.17 -4.99 -3.37
N GLY A 103 19.16 -4.34 -2.75
CA GLY A 103 19.06 -3.87 -1.36
C GLY A 103 17.96 -2.82 -1.16
N ALA A 104 17.67 -2.00 -2.18
CA ALA A 104 16.52 -1.09 -2.15
C ALA A 104 15.19 -1.84 -2.21
N GLN A 105 15.09 -2.93 -3.00
CA GLN A 105 13.86 -3.72 -3.14
C GLN A 105 13.62 -4.64 -1.93
N GLN A 106 14.69 -5.19 -1.35
CA GLN A 106 14.66 -6.14 -0.23
C GLN A 106 14.94 -5.46 1.13
N TRP A 107 14.59 -4.17 1.26
CA TRP A 107 14.89 -3.41 2.47
C TRP A 107 14.30 -4.00 3.76
N PHE A 108 13.22 -4.80 3.65
CA PHE A 108 12.62 -5.53 4.77
C PHE A 108 13.55 -6.55 5.44
N ASP A 109 14.61 -7.00 4.77
CA ASP A 109 15.60 -7.94 5.30
C ASP A 109 16.86 -7.24 5.82
N ASN A 110 16.98 -5.93 5.61
CA ASN A 110 18.05 -5.11 6.16
C ASN A 110 17.57 -4.46 7.48
N PRO A 111 18.18 -4.80 8.64
CA PRO A 111 17.72 -4.28 9.93
C PRO A 111 17.76 -2.75 10.03
N TYR A 112 18.79 -2.10 9.50
CA TYR A 112 18.90 -0.64 9.51
C TYR A 112 17.81 -0.01 8.66
N ALA A 113 17.60 -0.50 7.43
CA ALA A 113 16.58 0.04 6.54
C ALA A 113 15.16 -0.17 7.09
N PHE A 114 14.92 -1.33 7.71
CA PHE A 114 13.65 -1.62 8.39
C PHE A 114 13.39 -0.66 9.54
N ASP A 115 14.39 -0.41 10.40
CA ASP A 115 14.30 0.55 11.50
C ASP A 115 14.01 1.98 11.00
N GLN A 116 14.67 2.42 9.94
CA GLN A 116 14.38 3.73 9.32
C GLN A 116 12.95 3.83 8.77
N ALA A 117 12.43 2.77 8.17
CA ALA A 117 11.05 2.74 7.71
C ALA A 117 10.05 2.80 8.88
N VAL A 118 10.32 2.09 9.98
CA VAL A 118 9.51 2.17 11.21
C VAL A 118 9.55 3.57 11.81
N ALA A 119 10.72 4.21 11.87
CA ALA A 119 10.86 5.58 12.35
C ALA A 119 10.03 6.57 11.51
N ALA A 120 10.00 6.39 10.18
CA ALA A 120 9.18 7.19 9.28
C ALA A 120 7.67 7.01 9.55
N ALA A 121 7.20 5.78 9.73
CA ALA A 121 5.81 5.49 10.08
C ALA A 121 5.42 6.12 11.43
N ASN A 122 6.28 5.96 12.45
CA ASN A 122 6.05 6.56 13.76
C ASN A 122 6.00 8.08 13.70
N ARG A 123 6.85 8.73 12.89
CA ARG A 123 6.82 10.18 12.72
C ARG A 123 5.48 10.68 12.17
N ILE A 124 4.85 9.92 11.26
CA ILE A 124 3.51 10.22 10.74
C ILE A 124 2.46 10.09 11.85
N PHE A 125 2.47 9.00 12.61
CA PHE A 125 1.54 8.85 13.73
C PHE A 125 1.66 9.98 14.75
N GLU A 126 2.89 10.37 15.10
CA GLU A 126 3.12 11.50 16.00
C GLU A 126 2.67 12.85 15.40
N ALA A 127 2.76 13.02 14.08
CA ALA A 127 2.27 14.23 13.41
C ALA A 127 0.74 14.30 13.34
N LEU A 128 0.07 13.14 13.30
CA LEU A 128 -1.40 13.02 13.27
C LEU A 128 -2.02 12.92 14.68
N ARG A 129 -1.20 12.80 15.72
CA ARG A 129 -1.66 12.68 17.11
C ARG A 129 -2.48 13.93 17.47
N PRO A 130 -3.75 13.78 17.93
CA PRO A 130 -4.54 14.93 18.36
C PRO A 130 -3.91 15.57 19.60
N GLU A 131 -4.18 16.85 19.79
CA GLU A 131 -3.78 17.56 21.00
C GLU A 131 -4.50 17.01 22.24
N GLY A 132 -3.81 17.03 23.38
CA GLY A 132 -4.33 16.60 24.68
C GLY A 132 -3.61 15.40 25.28
N GLU A 133 -3.76 15.23 26.58
CA GLU A 133 -3.25 14.06 27.29
C GLU A 133 -4.19 12.86 27.02
N PRO A 134 -3.66 11.71 26.59
CA PRO A 134 -4.48 10.51 26.41
C PRO A 134 -5.00 10.05 27.77
N LYS A 135 -6.32 10.17 27.98
CA LYS A 135 -7.00 9.68 29.19
C LYS A 135 -7.80 8.44 28.86
N ALA A 136 -7.67 7.42 29.71
CA ALA A 136 -8.54 6.25 29.62
C ALA A 136 -9.99 6.68 29.87
N PRO A 137 -10.97 6.04 29.22
CA PRO A 137 -12.38 6.28 29.54
C PRO A 137 -12.69 5.91 31.00
N GLU A 138 -13.54 6.69 31.69
CA GLU A 138 -13.88 6.49 33.11
C GLU A 138 -14.36 5.07 33.46
N HIS A 139 -15.04 4.40 32.53
CA HIS A 139 -15.52 3.03 32.75
C HIS A 139 -14.38 2.00 32.84
N PHE A 140 -13.20 2.26 32.27
CA PHE A 140 -12.03 1.41 32.46
C PHE A 140 -11.45 1.53 33.87
N GLU A 141 -11.53 2.72 34.47
CA GLU A 141 -11.11 2.94 35.86
C GLU A 141 -12.00 2.13 36.81
N ALA A 142 -13.32 2.21 36.63
CA ALA A 142 -14.28 1.42 37.41
C ALA A 142 -14.09 -0.11 37.27
N LEU A 143 -13.75 -0.60 36.07
CA LEU A 143 -13.43 -2.02 35.86
C LEU A 143 -12.16 -2.44 36.61
N THR A 144 -11.19 -1.54 36.74
CA THR A 144 -9.94 -1.77 37.46
C THR A 144 -10.17 -1.86 38.97
N GLU A 145 -11.10 -1.07 39.51
CA GLU A 145 -11.52 -1.16 40.92
C GLU A 145 -12.21 -2.51 41.22
N ILE A 146 -13.00 -3.02 40.28
CA ILE A 146 -13.69 -4.31 40.42
C ILE A 146 -12.69 -5.47 40.33
N ASN A 147 -11.71 -5.38 39.42
CA ASN A 147 -10.69 -6.41 39.26
C ASN A 147 -9.34 -5.77 38.89
N PRO A 148 -8.39 -5.69 39.85
CA PRO A 148 -7.06 -5.13 39.60
C PRO A 148 -6.27 -5.83 38.48
N ALA A 149 -6.58 -7.09 38.16
CA ALA A 149 -5.95 -7.79 37.04
C ALA A 149 -6.35 -7.20 35.67
N LEU A 150 -7.41 -6.40 35.60
CA LEU A 150 -7.84 -5.69 34.39
C LEU A 150 -7.12 -4.34 34.20
N ALA A 151 -6.37 -3.85 35.19
CA ALA A 151 -5.63 -2.58 35.10
C ALA A 151 -4.73 -2.54 33.86
N GLY A 152 -3.96 -3.61 33.64
CA GLY A 152 -3.05 -3.71 32.51
C GLY A 152 -3.75 -3.80 31.14
N ILE A 153 -5.05 -4.10 31.10
CA ILE A 153 -5.81 -4.12 29.85
C ILE A 153 -6.05 -2.71 29.33
N ALA A 154 -6.33 -1.74 30.22
CA ALA A 154 -6.55 -0.35 29.81
C ALA A 154 -5.25 0.27 29.28
N GLU A 155 -4.14 0.05 29.99
CA GLU A 155 -2.81 0.60 29.64
C GLU A 155 -2.23 -0.03 28.36
N HIS A 156 -2.57 -1.28 28.07
CA HIS A 156 -2.01 -2.04 26.95
C HIS A 156 -3.05 -2.52 25.95
N PHE A 157 -4.21 -1.87 25.90
CA PHE A 157 -5.32 -2.29 25.05
C PHE A 157 -4.89 -2.46 23.58
N GLY A 158 -4.23 -1.45 23.02
CA GLY A 158 -3.71 -1.49 21.65
C GLY A 158 -2.69 -2.62 21.43
N ALA A 159 -1.78 -2.83 22.38
CA ALA A 159 -0.79 -3.92 22.30
C ALA A 159 -1.45 -5.30 22.35
N GLY A 160 -2.50 -5.48 23.17
CA GLY A 160 -3.28 -6.70 23.23
C GLY A 160 -3.93 -7.06 21.89
N PHE A 161 -4.53 -6.08 21.20
CA PHE A 161 -5.09 -6.27 19.86
C PHE A 161 -4.02 -6.56 18.81
N ALA A 162 -2.91 -5.82 18.83
CA ALA A 162 -1.79 -6.06 17.93
C ALA A 162 -1.26 -7.50 18.09
N ASN A 163 -1.08 -7.95 19.34
CA ASN A 163 -0.66 -9.32 19.64
C ASN A 163 -1.67 -10.36 19.15
N ALA A 164 -2.97 -10.13 19.31
CA ALA A 164 -4.00 -11.03 18.81
C ALA A 164 -3.98 -11.15 17.27
N VAL A 165 -3.70 -10.06 16.56
CA VAL A 165 -3.53 -10.09 15.10
C VAL A 165 -2.24 -10.82 14.71
N ILE A 166 -1.13 -10.59 15.41
CA ILE A 166 0.14 -11.31 15.19
C ILE A 166 -0.06 -12.82 15.43
N GLU A 167 -0.72 -13.19 16.54
CA GLU A 167 -1.12 -14.58 16.85
C GLU A 167 -1.93 -15.18 15.68
N ALA A 168 -2.90 -14.42 15.15
CA ALA A 168 -3.69 -14.87 14.02
C ALA A 168 -2.86 -15.09 12.75
N VAL A 169 -1.92 -14.21 12.44
CA VAL A 169 -0.98 -14.35 11.30
C VAL A 169 -0.11 -15.60 11.41
N VAL A 170 0.29 -15.98 12.63
CA VAL A 170 1.07 -17.20 12.86
C VAL A 170 0.21 -18.47 12.94
N GLY A 171 -1.11 -18.36 12.80
CA GLY A 171 -2.05 -19.49 12.78
C GLY A 171 -2.72 -19.80 14.11
N GLU A 172 -2.60 -18.92 15.10
CA GLU A 172 -3.12 -19.08 16.46
C GLU A 172 -4.29 -18.13 16.77
N GLY A 173 -5.05 -17.76 15.76
CA GLY A 173 -6.20 -16.86 15.92
C GLY A 173 -7.25 -17.46 16.88
N ARG A 174 -7.70 -16.67 17.85
CA ARG A 174 -8.66 -17.11 18.89
C ARG A 174 -10.10 -17.21 18.41
N THR A 175 -10.40 -16.64 17.24
CA THR A 175 -11.74 -16.65 16.63
C THR A 175 -11.64 -17.04 15.17
N ALA A 176 -12.72 -17.62 14.61
CA ALA A 176 -12.78 -18.00 13.20
C ALA A 176 -12.53 -16.81 12.25
N ARG A 177 -13.02 -15.62 12.62
CA ARG A 177 -12.74 -14.38 11.88
C ARG A 177 -11.25 -14.05 11.89
N LEU A 178 -10.63 -13.99 13.08
CA LEU A 178 -9.20 -13.68 13.20
C LEU A 178 -8.35 -14.71 12.45
N GLN A 179 -8.69 -16.00 12.51
CA GLN A 179 -7.97 -17.04 11.77
C GLN A 179 -8.01 -16.80 10.26
N LYS A 180 -9.19 -16.45 9.71
CA LYS A 180 -9.35 -16.15 8.28
C LYS A 180 -8.56 -14.89 7.88
N ASP A 181 -8.70 -13.83 8.65
CA ASP A 181 -8.02 -12.55 8.38
C ASP A 181 -6.50 -12.73 8.51
N GLY A 182 -6.05 -13.42 9.55
CA GLY A 182 -4.65 -13.75 9.81
C GLY A 182 -4.03 -14.61 8.69
N ALA A 183 -4.73 -15.63 8.19
CA ALA A 183 -4.27 -16.41 7.05
C ALA A 183 -4.11 -15.57 5.77
N THR A 184 -5.06 -14.65 5.53
CA THR A 184 -4.99 -13.71 4.41
C THR A 184 -3.76 -12.80 4.52
N ILE A 185 -3.55 -12.20 5.70
CA ILE A 185 -2.39 -11.34 5.98
C ILE A 185 -1.08 -12.13 5.88
N ALA A 186 -1.03 -13.35 6.39
CA ALA A 186 0.15 -14.21 6.30
C ALA A 186 0.54 -14.50 4.83
N GLY A 187 -0.45 -14.71 3.97
CA GLY A 187 -0.22 -14.87 2.52
C GLY A 187 0.38 -13.61 1.87
N MET A 188 -0.06 -12.42 2.29
CA MET A 188 0.49 -11.15 1.80
C MET A 188 1.91 -10.87 2.33
N LEU A 189 2.19 -11.24 3.58
CA LEU A 189 3.50 -11.04 4.21
C LEU A 189 4.58 -12.00 3.67
N GLY A 190 4.19 -13.14 3.08
CA GLY A 190 5.12 -14.10 2.49
C GLY A 190 6.20 -14.54 3.49
N PRO A 191 7.51 -14.45 3.15
CA PRO A 191 8.61 -14.85 4.05
C PRO A 191 8.61 -14.13 5.41
N ILE A 192 8.05 -12.92 5.49
CA ILE A 192 8.00 -12.16 6.75
C ILE A 192 7.14 -12.88 7.80
N ALA A 193 6.07 -13.58 7.37
CA ALA A 193 5.25 -14.36 8.28
C ALA A 193 6.05 -15.47 8.98
N GLU A 194 7.03 -16.08 8.31
CA GLU A 194 7.91 -17.09 8.93
C GLU A 194 8.81 -16.49 10.01
N ARG A 195 9.25 -15.24 9.85
CA ARG A 195 10.05 -14.54 10.88
C ARG A 195 9.24 -14.36 12.17
N LEU A 196 7.96 -14.01 12.05
CA LEU A 196 7.04 -13.91 13.18
C LEU A 196 6.88 -15.27 13.89
N ARG A 197 6.73 -16.37 13.13
CA ARG A 197 6.65 -17.72 13.70
C ARG A 197 7.91 -18.12 14.47
N LYS A 198 9.09 -17.76 13.95
CA LYS A 198 10.37 -18.06 14.60
C LYS A 198 10.57 -17.24 15.88
N GLY A 199 10.24 -15.95 15.86
CA GLY A 199 10.38 -15.06 17.01
C GLY A 199 9.57 -15.50 18.22
N LYS A 200 8.42 -16.16 18.02
CA LYS A 200 7.59 -16.69 19.11
C LYS A 200 8.16 -17.93 19.81
N ARG A 201 9.10 -18.64 19.17
CA ARG A 201 9.69 -19.87 19.72
C ARG A 201 10.91 -19.62 20.62
N GLN A 202 11.38 -18.38 20.69
CA GLN A 202 12.49 -17.95 21.54
C GLN A 202 11.95 -17.38 22.84
#